data_AF-A0A4Y2URE4-F1
#
_entry.id   AF-A0A4Y2URE4-F1
#
_cell.length_a   1.000
_cell.length_b   1.000
_cell.length_c   1.000
_cell.angle_alpha   90.00
_cell.angle_beta   90.00
_cell.angle_gamma   90.00
#
_symmetry.space_group_name_H-M   'P 1'
#
loop_
_entity.id
_entity.type
_entity.pdbx_description
1 polymer ?
#
loop_
_entity_poly.entity_id
_entity_poly.type
_entity_poly.pdbx_seq_one_letter_code
_entity_poly.pdbx_strand_id
1 'polypeptide(L)'
;MSRYLSQDLNDVVNEVICRNSFFSHPENILPCMLKDERPHSRELAARRIIKSRDSSSNIKLVRVFLPPKLNFEAADYMEMIDWSSITIISPPMLRDISTAVFSSIVRDKKNPEWDFVHLLCHTQAVERCVK
;
A
#
# COMPACT_ATOMS: atom_id res chain seq x y z
N MET A 1 11.06 8.84 -13.16
CA MET A 1 11.07 8.34 -14.57
C MET A 1 12.37 8.76 -15.26
N SER A 2 12.82 8.10 -16.33
CA SER A 2 14.20 8.29 -16.83
C SER A 2 14.39 9.69 -17.43
N ARG A 3 15.26 10.49 -16.80
CA ARG A 3 15.68 11.81 -17.30
C ARG A 3 16.43 11.74 -18.63
N TYR A 4 16.75 10.54 -19.10
CA TYR A 4 17.59 10.28 -20.27
C TYR A 4 16.80 9.82 -21.50
N LEU A 5 15.50 9.54 -21.37
CA LEU A 5 14.65 9.11 -22.48
C LEU A 5 13.87 10.29 -23.07
N SER A 6 13.56 10.21 -24.37
CA SER A 6 12.58 11.11 -24.99
C SER A 6 11.20 10.87 -24.38
N GLN A 7 10.30 11.86 -24.49
CA GLN A 7 8.95 11.77 -23.92
C GLN A 7 8.20 10.54 -24.43
N ASP A 8 8.22 10.30 -25.75
CA ASP A 8 7.54 9.15 -26.37
C ASP A 8 8.00 7.80 -25.80
N LEU A 9 9.31 7.66 -25.54
CA LEU A 9 9.86 6.44 -24.95
C LEU A 9 9.50 6.32 -23.47
N ASN A 10 9.52 7.42 -22.73
CA ASN A 10 9.06 7.45 -21.35
C ASN A 10 7.59 7.01 -21.28
N ASP A 11 6.73 7.51 -22.17
CA ASP A 11 5.30 7.19 -22.19
C ASP A 11 5.06 5.68 -22.40
N VAL A 12 5.77 5.05 -23.33
CA VAL A 12 5.72 3.60 -23.54
C VAL A 12 6.18 2.83 -22.29
N VAL A 13 7.28 3.25 -21.68
CA VAL A 13 7.81 2.60 -20.46
C VAL A 13 6.81 2.74 -19.30
N ASN A 14 6.23 3.91 -19.12
CA ASN A 14 5.24 4.17 -18.07
C ASN A 14 4.01 3.33 -18.22
N GLU A 15 3.53 3.19 -19.44
CA GLU A 15 2.37 2.37 -19.72
C GLU A 15 2.63 0.92 -19.32
N VAL A 16 3.82 0.40 -19.65
CA VAL A 16 4.24 -0.96 -19.26
C VAL A 16 4.34 -1.09 -17.74
N ILE A 17 4.90 -0.10 -17.04
CA ILE A 17 4.99 -0.09 -15.57
C ILE A 17 3.58 -0.03 -14.94
N CYS A 18 2.71 0.85 -15.42
CA CYS A 18 1.34 1.01 -14.93
C CYS A 18 0.51 -0.26 -15.14
N ARG A 19 0.68 -0.97 -16.27
CA ARG A 19 -0.01 -2.25 -16.50
C ARG A 19 0.38 -3.34 -15.48
N ASN A 20 1.55 -3.21 -14.85
CA ASN A 20 2.10 -4.16 -13.87
C ASN A 20 2.22 -3.58 -12.45
N SER A 21 1.52 -2.48 -12.14
CA SER A 21 1.67 -1.73 -10.90
C SER A 21 1.04 -2.39 -9.66
N PHE A 22 0.78 -3.70 -9.67
CA PHE A 22 0.14 -4.40 -8.55
C PHE A 22 0.91 -4.27 -7.22
N PHE A 23 2.23 -4.04 -7.29
CA PHE A 23 3.06 -3.79 -6.11
C PHE A 23 2.63 -2.54 -5.33
N SER A 24 2.02 -1.55 -5.99
CA SER A 24 1.54 -0.31 -5.36
C SER A 24 0.05 -0.39 -4.97
N HIS A 25 -0.59 -1.54 -5.06
CA HIS A 25 -1.96 -1.69 -4.60
C HIS A 25 -2.08 -1.35 -3.10
N PRO A 26 -3.17 -0.71 -2.63
CA PRO A 26 -3.38 -0.39 -1.21
C PRO A 26 -3.19 -1.59 -0.27
N GLU A 27 -3.53 -2.78 -0.75
CA GLU A 27 -3.34 -4.05 -0.03
C GLU A 27 -1.88 -4.34 0.32
N ASN A 28 -0.94 -3.90 -0.53
CA ASN A 28 0.50 -4.05 -0.35
C ASN A 28 1.12 -2.84 0.36
N ILE A 29 0.65 -1.62 0.07
CA ILE A 29 1.20 -0.40 0.67
C ILE A 29 0.81 -0.28 2.16
N LEU A 30 -0.43 -0.59 2.53
CA LEU A 30 -0.91 -0.39 3.92
C LEU A 30 -0.12 -1.19 4.96
N PRO A 31 0.19 -2.49 4.77
CA PRO A 31 1.06 -3.22 5.68
C PRO A 31 2.47 -2.62 5.80
N CYS A 32 3.06 -2.15 4.69
CA CYS A 32 4.36 -1.48 4.70
C CYS A 32 4.30 -0.18 5.52
N MET A 33 3.27 0.64 5.31
CA MET A 33 3.07 1.87 6.07
C MET A 33 2.90 1.64 7.57
N LEU A 34 2.28 0.52 7.98
CA LEU A 34 2.14 0.16 9.39
C LEU A 34 3.46 -0.23 10.06
N LYS A 35 4.43 -0.72 9.29
CA LYS A 35 5.77 -1.11 9.76
C LYS A 35 6.82 -0.01 9.56
N ASP A 36 6.48 1.06 8.85
CA ASP A 36 7.35 2.22 8.63
C ASP A 36 7.79 2.82 9.98
N GLU A 37 9.04 3.25 10.07
CA GLU A 37 9.60 3.88 11.27
C GLU A 37 8.95 5.23 11.58
N ARG A 38 8.43 5.91 10.55
CA ARG A 38 7.85 7.23 10.64
C ARG A 38 6.44 7.14 11.26
N PRO A 39 6.19 7.81 12.41
CA PRO A 39 4.91 7.72 13.09
C PRO A 39 3.71 8.18 12.24
N HIS A 40 3.91 9.20 11.40
CA HIS A 40 2.84 9.74 10.56
C HIS A 40 2.38 8.74 9.48
N SER A 41 3.29 7.93 8.93
CA SER A 41 2.99 6.88 7.95
C SER A 41 2.13 5.78 8.59
N ARG A 42 2.52 5.32 9.79
CA ARG A 42 1.74 4.33 10.55
C ARG A 42 0.35 4.85 10.92
N GLU A 43 0.27 6.08 11.40
CA GLU A 43 -1.00 6.73 11.75
C GLU A 43 -1.94 6.80 10.53
N LEU A 44 -1.42 7.23 9.38
CA LEU A 44 -2.20 7.37 8.16
C LEU A 44 -2.74 6.02 7.68
N ALA A 45 -1.93 4.96 7.73
CA ALA A 45 -2.38 3.61 7.38
C ALA A 45 -3.45 3.09 8.35
N ALA A 46 -3.26 3.27 9.65
CA ALA A 46 -4.24 2.87 10.66
C ALA A 46 -5.59 3.56 10.43
N ARG A 47 -5.61 4.89 10.17
CA ARG A 47 -6.83 5.64 9.84
C ARG A 47 -7.54 5.08 8.60
N ARG A 48 -6.79 4.77 7.53
CA ARG A 48 -7.35 4.21 6.29
C ARG A 48 -7.95 2.83 6.52
N ILE A 49 -7.29 1.97 7.30
CA ILE A 49 -7.79 0.64 7.63
C ILE A 49 -9.09 0.72 8.45
N ILE A 50 -9.12 1.55 9.50
CA ILE A 50 -10.33 1.76 10.31
C ILE A 50 -11.50 2.19 9.41
N LYS A 51 -11.30 3.25 8.61
CA LYS A 51 -12.32 3.75 7.68
C LYS A 51 -12.81 2.68 6.70
N SER A 52 -11.89 1.87 6.16
CA SER A 52 -12.25 0.79 5.23
C SER A 52 -13.11 -0.30 5.88
N ARG A 53 -12.86 -0.61 7.16
CA ARG A 53 -13.62 -1.61 7.92
C ARG A 53 -15.02 -1.09 8.28
N ASP A 54 -15.10 0.17 8.69
CA ASP A 54 -16.39 0.81 9.01
C ASP A 54 -17.28 0.93 7.77
N SER A 55 -16.67 1.14 6.60
CA SER A 55 -17.37 1.23 5.31
C SER A 55 -17.78 -0.15 4.76
N SER A 56 -17.18 -1.24 5.28
CA SER A 56 -17.49 -2.61 4.86
C SER A 56 -18.72 -3.17 5.59
N SER A 57 -19.88 -2.55 5.38
CA SER A 57 -21.15 -3.07 5.89
C SER A 57 -21.54 -4.36 5.17
N ASN A 58 -21.27 -5.53 5.75
CA ASN A 58 -21.88 -6.85 5.45
C ASN A 58 -21.98 -7.35 3.98
N ILE A 59 -21.38 -6.68 3.00
CA ILE A 59 -21.42 -7.12 1.60
C ILE A 59 -20.16 -7.95 1.35
N LYS A 60 -20.36 -9.21 0.94
CA LYS A 60 -19.30 -10.04 0.32
C LYS A 60 -18.91 -9.40 -1.03
N LEU A 61 -18.23 -8.26 -0.99
CA LEU A 61 -17.66 -7.64 -2.17
C LEU A 61 -16.52 -8.54 -2.65
N VAL A 62 -16.67 -9.10 -3.85
CA VAL A 62 -15.54 -9.68 -4.58
C VAL A 62 -14.52 -8.55 -4.76
N ARG A 63 -13.32 -8.74 -4.21
CA ARG A 63 -12.23 -7.77 -4.32
C ARG A 63 -11.78 -7.72 -5.78
N VAL A 64 -12.00 -6.59 -6.43
CA VAL A 64 -11.46 -6.37 -7.78
C VAL A 64 -10.03 -5.87 -7.62
N PHE A 65 -9.06 -6.67 -8.07
CA PHE A 65 -7.66 -6.32 -8.01
C PHE A 65 -7.23 -5.70 -9.34
N LEU A 66 -7.29 -4.38 -9.43
CA LEU A 66 -6.85 -3.62 -10.61
C LEU A 66 -5.51 -2.95 -10.33
N PRO A 67 -4.62 -2.88 -11.33
CA PRO A 67 -3.38 -2.13 -11.17
C PRO A 67 -3.72 -0.65 -10.95
N PRO A 68 -3.24 -0.03 -9.85
CA PRO A 68 -3.48 1.39 -9.60
C PRO A 68 -2.73 2.25 -10.62
N LYS A 69 -3.29 3.42 -10.92
CA LYS A 69 -2.57 4.44 -11.67
C LYS A 69 -1.45 4.99 -10.80
N LEU A 70 -0.22 4.89 -11.29
CA LEU A 70 0.96 5.38 -10.59
C LEU A 70 1.14 6.88 -10.78
N ASN A 71 1.56 7.55 -9.72
CA ASN A 71 2.12 8.89 -9.75
C ASN A 71 3.64 8.78 -9.87
N PHE A 72 4.17 8.99 -11.07
CA PHE A 72 5.61 8.91 -11.33
C PHE A 72 6.41 10.11 -10.81
N GLU A 73 5.73 11.18 -10.42
CA GLU A 73 6.33 12.38 -9.80
C GLU A 73 6.31 12.30 -8.26
N ALA A 74 5.84 11.19 -7.69
CA ALA A 74 5.81 10.99 -6.25
C ALA A 74 7.23 10.98 -5.66
N ALA A 75 7.45 11.80 -4.63
CA ALA A 75 8.69 11.78 -3.85
C ALA A 75 8.67 10.73 -2.73
N ASP A 76 7.47 10.35 -2.29
CA ASP A 76 7.24 9.32 -1.28
C ASP A 76 6.34 8.21 -1.82
N TYR A 77 6.59 6.96 -1.40
CA TYR A 77 5.74 5.83 -1.77
C TYR A 77 4.30 5.99 -1.27
N MET A 78 4.07 6.81 -0.24
CA MET A 78 2.75 7.19 0.25
C MET A 78 1.95 8.00 -0.78
N GLU A 79 2.61 8.64 -1.75
CA GLU A 79 2.00 9.46 -2.81
C GLU A 79 2.01 8.76 -4.18
N MET A 80 2.54 7.53 -4.23
CA MET A 80 2.70 6.73 -5.45
C MET A 80 1.37 6.36 -6.11
N ILE A 81 0.28 6.35 -5.35
CA ILE A 81 -1.07 6.11 -5.85
C ILE A 81 -2.02 7.23 -5.43
N ASP A 82 -3.03 7.45 -6.25
CA ASP A 82 -4.14 8.30 -5.87
C ASP A 82 -5.11 7.54 -4.94
N TRP A 83 -4.99 7.80 -3.65
CA TRP A 83 -5.83 7.20 -2.60
C TRP A 83 -7.30 7.60 -2.68
N SER A 84 -7.64 8.65 -3.43
CA SER A 84 -9.02 9.13 -3.56
C SER A 84 -9.80 8.40 -4.66
N SER A 85 -9.11 7.95 -5.71
CA SER A 85 -9.72 7.21 -6.83
C SER A 85 -9.73 5.69 -6.65
N ILE A 86 -8.95 5.16 -5.71
CA ILE A 86 -8.90 3.72 -5.43
C ILE A 86 -9.79 3.30 -4.26
N THR A 87 -10.47 2.17 -4.41
CA THR A 87 -11.22 1.57 -3.30
C THR A 87 -10.25 0.92 -2.32
N ILE A 88 -10.18 1.48 -1.11
CA ILE A 88 -9.36 0.94 -0.03
C ILE A 88 -10.17 -0.12 0.71
N ILE A 89 -9.70 -1.36 0.68
CA ILE A 89 -10.28 -2.47 1.45
C ILE A 89 -9.23 -2.92 2.47
N SER A 90 -9.65 -3.19 3.71
CA SER A 90 -8.75 -3.73 4.74
C SER A 90 -8.05 -4.99 4.21
N PRO A 91 -6.71 -5.04 4.19
CA PRO A 91 -5.97 -6.20 3.68
C PRO A 91 -6.43 -7.49 4.36
N PRO A 92 -6.65 -8.61 3.63
CA PRO A 92 -7.12 -9.88 4.21
C PRO A 92 -6.17 -10.39 5.29
N MET A 93 -4.88 -10.11 5.11
CA MET A 93 -3.84 -10.51 6.02
C MET A 93 -3.97 -9.79 7.39
N LEU A 94 -4.52 -8.58 7.43
CA LEU A 94 -4.81 -7.86 8.67
C LEU A 94 -6.17 -8.24 9.29
N ARG A 95 -6.95 -9.14 8.67
CA ARG A 95 -8.33 -9.45 9.08
C ARG A 95 -8.45 -9.86 10.55
N ASP A 96 -7.51 -10.64 11.03
CA ASP A 96 -7.56 -11.21 12.38
C ASP A 96 -7.07 -10.22 13.46
N ILE A 97 -6.51 -9.07 13.04
CA ILE A 97 -6.11 -7.98 13.94
C ILE A 97 -7.32 -7.11 14.25
N SER A 98 -7.61 -6.92 15.54
CA SER A 98 -8.72 -6.09 16.02
C SER A 98 -8.57 -4.62 15.60
N THR A 99 -9.70 -3.98 15.29
CA THR A 99 -9.75 -2.55 14.98
C THR A 99 -9.22 -1.67 16.13
N ALA A 100 -9.33 -2.15 17.38
CA ALA A 100 -8.81 -1.45 18.56
C ALA A 100 -7.28 -1.25 18.52
N VAL A 101 -6.54 -2.17 17.91
CA VAL A 101 -5.08 -2.04 17.73
C VAL A 101 -4.79 -0.84 16.84
N PHE A 102 -5.49 -0.71 15.70
CA PHE A 102 -5.33 0.46 14.83
C PHE A 102 -5.74 1.76 15.53
N SER A 103 -6.79 1.73 16.36
CA SER A 103 -7.18 2.90 17.16
C SER A 103 -6.09 3.33 18.15
N SER A 104 -5.38 2.39 18.79
CA SER A 104 -4.25 2.71 19.67
C SER A 104 -3.09 3.36 18.92
N ILE A 105 -2.80 2.96 17.67
CA ILE A 105 -1.75 3.60 16.84
C ILE A 105 -2.10 5.06 16.58
N VAL A 106 -3.35 5.34 16.26
CA VAL A 106 -3.81 6.71 15.98
C VAL A 106 -3.77 7.58 17.23
N ARG A 107 -4.15 7.03 18.39
CA ARG A 107 -4.18 7.78 19.66
C ARG A 107 -2.81 7.96 20.28
N ASP A 108 -2.07 6.86 20.43
CA ASP A 108 -0.88 6.79 21.28
C ASP A 108 0.39 7.07 20.46
N LYS A 109 0.31 7.05 19.12
CA LYS A 109 1.44 7.19 18.16
C LYS A 109 2.61 6.22 18.39
N LYS A 110 2.43 5.26 19.29
CA LYS A 110 3.39 4.20 19.58
C LYS A 110 3.32 3.13 18.52
N ASN A 111 4.47 2.52 18.25
CA ASN A 111 4.53 1.33 17.43
C ASN A 111 4.08 0.14 18.29
N PRO A 112 2.92 -0.49 18.03
CA PRO A 112 2.54 -1.67 18.77
C PRO A 112 3.53 -2.80 18.45
N GLU A 113 3.72 -3.70 19.40
CA GLU A 113 4.44 -4.94 19.13
C GLU A 113 3.57 -5.78 18.20
N TRP A 114 3.98 -5.85 16.94
CA TRP A 114 3.22 -6.50 15.89
C TRP A 114 3.61 -7.98 15.82
N ASP A 115 2.70 -8.88 16.19
CA ASP A 115 2.86 -10.33 16.00
C ASP A 115 2.51 -10.79 14.56
N PHE A 116 2.37 -9.81 13.66
CA PHE A 116 2.04 -10.04 12.27
C PHE A 116 3.29 -10.42 11.48
N VAL A 117 3.16 -11.47 10.66
CA VAL A 117 4.21 -12.08 9.81
C VAL A 117 5.19 -11.01 9.34
N HIS A 118 6.48 -11.25 9.56
CA HIS A 118 7.56 -10.51 8.91
C HIS A 118 7.38 -10.66 7.40
N LEU A 119 6.60 -9.75 6.80
CA LEU A 119 6.59 -9.55 5.37
C LEU A 119 7.97 -9.00 5.05
N LEU A 120 8.90 -9.90 4.74
CA LEU A 120 10.17 -9.55 4.13
C LEU A 120 9.83 -9.01 2.74
N CYS A 121 9.43 -7.74 2.67
CA CYS A 121 9.32 -6.99 1.43
C CYS A 121 10.68 -6.94 0.68
N HIS A 122 11.77 -7.37 1.33
CA HIS A 122 13.11 -7.49 0.78
C HIS A 122 13.75 -8.85 1.10
N THR A 123 13.20 -9.96 0.61
CA THR A 123 14.09 -11.11 0.39
C THR A 123 14.85 -10.86 -0.89
N GLN A 124 16.18 -10.70 -0.77
CA GLN A 124 17.14 -10.63 -1.88
C GLN A 124 16.98 -11.80 -2.90
N ALA A 125 16.26 -12.86 -2.50
CA ALA A 125 15.84 -13.96 -3.36
C ALA A 125 14.87 -13.53 -4.48
N VAL A 126 13.97 -12.56 -4.25
CA VAL A 126 13.03 -12.09 -5.28
C VAL A 126 13.75 -11.27 -6.35
N GLU A 127 14.73 -10.45 -5.95
CA GLU A 127 15.55 -9.65 -6.87
C GLU A 127 16.47 -10.51 -7.76
N ARG A 128 16.91 -11.69 -7.28
CA ARG A 128 17.76 -12.63 -8.05
C ARG A 128 16.99 -13.48 -9.06
N CYS A 129 15.67 -13.52 -8.98
CA CYS A 129 14.83 -14.30 -9.89
C CYS A 129 14.42 -13.54 -11.16
N VAL A 130 14.71 -12.24 -11.23
CA VAL A 130 14.60 -11.47 -12.48
C VAL A 130 15.97 -11.52 -13.16
N LYS A 131 16.12 -12.47 -14.09
CA LYS A 131 17.20 -12.50 -15.08
C LYS A 131 16.73 -11.88 -16.38
#